data_AF-A0A2G6AND4-F1
#
_entry.id   AF-A0A2G6AND4-F1
#
_cell.length_a   1.000
_cell.length_b   1.000
_cell.length_c   1.000
_cell.angle_alpha   90.00
_cell.angle_beta   90.00
_cell.angle_gamma   90.00
#
_symmetry.space_group_name_H-M   'P 1'
#
loop_
_entity.id
_entity.type
_entity.pdbx_description
1 polymer ?
#
loop_
_entity_poly.entity_id
_entity_poly.type
_entity_poly.pdbx_seq_one_letter_code
_entity_poly.pdbx_strand_id
1 'polypeptide(L)'
;MKIFKLCIVVLFIILFPDVSFAEENTVTKIIDPYTIEVNDTYRIHLYGISTSMFEEYEEFKGNFEKAPLKIQSKKIKDAVLYVDDIVTFDQQNAINEIEKILLNKTIYLKEVEKDDYLISFSADDDLTINELIVAEGLANMADLIKPEYKMRFLHAEKTAKDNKSGIWGIRYQSNSVSNSEVIIGKGIYKVLAIIIIVNVMYLLFTIKQLSNIPSWSGLFYGFISLLFIPLPVIIVAIQYQIAAKIYLGICLIIILVIFYILSKFILKHIEILNIKKLSALIVGSVLVVISYFTFVYAVFDNPRIVHISQKDFFSGKIYTDEKEVIGDYISVNGRTDYLNDLGDYLYLSGTTFFGGSYGDVIPNGNIRFIVVLEMFIGFLLQLLFFSIVINLIYDKFIKSKNIVEETSKQDEKDTMEREDKECQVEEVPLKTSTRESLDRETTNLSAVLATCIVLFLEIFKSKKD
;
A
#
# COMPACT_ATOMS: atom_id res chain seq x y z
N MET A 1 -35.44 -87.97 24.78
CA MET A 1 -35.47 -86.58 24.25
C MET A 1 -34.09 -85.90 24.20
N LYS A 2 -33.19 -86.06 25.19
CA LYS A 2 -31.85 -85.43 25.17
C LYS A 2 -30.93 -85.92 24.03
N ILE A 3 -30.95 -87.22 23.73
CA ILE A 3 -30.12 -87.81 22.66
C ILE A 3 -30.56 -87.31 21.27
N PHE A 4 -31.87 -87.17 21.03
CA PHE A 4 -32.39 -86.67 19.76
C PHE A 4 -32.00 -85.19 19.50
N LYS A 5 -32.01 -84.35 20.55
CA LYS A 5 -31.51 -82.97 20.46
C LYS A 5 -30.00 -82.92 20.19
N LEU A 6 -29.22 -83.81 20.83
CA LEU A 6 -27.78 -83.91 20.59
C LEU A 6 -27.49 -84.35 19.16
N CYS A 7 -28.22 -85.34 18.64
CA CYS A 7 -28.10 -85.79 17.26
C CYS A 7 -28.46 -84.69 16.26
N ILE A 8 -29.50 -83.87 16.50
CA ILE A 8 -29.84 -82.75 15.62
C ILE A 8 -28.75 -81.67 15.62
N VAL A 9 -28.18 -81.34 16.78
CA VAL A 9 -27.09 -80.35 16.87
C VAL A 9 -25.83 -80.86 16.17
N VAL A 10 -25.48 -82.14 16.35
CA VAL A 10 -24.35 -82.77 15.65
C VAL A 10 -24.63 -82.86 14.15
N LEU A 11 -25.86 -83.17 13.72
CA LEU A 11 -26.26 -83.17 12.31
C LEU A 11 -26.15 -81.76 11.71
N PHE A 12 -26.51 -80.71 12.46
CA PHE A 12 -26.35 -79.32 12.03
C PHE A 12 -24.88 -78.93 11.90
N ILE A 13 -24.01 -79.34 12.83
CA ILE A 13 -22.57 -79.07 12.76
C ILE A 13 -21.92 -79.82 11.56
N ILE A 14 -22.41 -81.01 11.22
CA ILE A 14 -21.89 -81.81 10.09
C ILE A 14 -22.46 -81.35 8.74
N LEU A 15 -23.70 -80.85 8.69
CA LEU A 15 -24.35 -80.38 7.45
C LEU A 15 -23.97 -78.95 7.06
N PHE A 16 -23.37 -78.19 7.98
CA PHE A 16 -22.81 -76.86 7.71
C PHE A 16 -21.31 -76.85 8.02
N PRO A 17 -20.47 -77.61 7.28
CA PRO A 17 -19.03 -77.43 7.39
C PRO A 17 -18.72 -76.04 6.83
N ASP A 18 -18.16 -75.18 7.67
CA ASP A 18 -17.55 -73.90 7.33
C ASP A 18 -18.18 -73.16 6.14
N VAL A 19 -19.13 -72.28 6.46
CA VAL A 19 -19.33 -71.10 5.61
C VAL A 19 -17.99 -70.37 5.63
N SER A 20 -17.17 -70.61 4.61
CA SER A 20 -16.03 -69.78 4.29
C SER A 20 -16.60 -68.40 3.98
N PHE A 21 -16.60 -67.53 4.99
CA PHE A 21 -16.69 -66.11 4.75
C PHE A 21 -15.51 -65.81 3.81
N ALA A 22 -15.80 -65.30 2.61
CA ALA A 22 -14.78 -64.73 1.76
C ALA A 22 -13.98 -63.75 2.65
N GLU A 23 -12.66 -63.95 2.77
CA GLU A 23 -11.81 -63.03 3.51
C GLU A 23 -12.02 -61.63 2.90
N GLU A 24 -12.72 -60.78 3.64
CA GLU A 24 -12.90 -59.38 3.25
C GLU A 24 -11.52 -58.73 3.28
N ASN A 25 -11.02 -58.34 2.11
CA ASN A 25 -9.73 -57.68 1.97
C ASN A 25 -9.84 -56.27 2.54
N THR A 26 -9.43 -56.08 3.79
CA THR A 26 -9.46 -54.79 4.48
C THR A 26 -8.09 -54.13 4.42
N VAL A 27 -8.03 -52.88 3.97
CA VAL A 27 -6.78 -52.11 3.97
C VAL A 27 -6.42 -51.72 5.39
N THR A 28 -5.28 -52.18 5.88
CA THR A 28 -4.83 -51.91 7.26
C THR A 28 -3.75 -50.84 7.34
N LYS A 29 -3.00 -50.63 6.25
CA LYS A 29 -1.98 -49.58 6.19
C LYS A 29 -1.70 -49.13 4.76
N ILE A 30 -1.35 -47.85 4.60
CA ILE A 30 -0.78 -47.30 3.37
C ILE A 30 0.74 -47.17 3.60
N ILE A 31 1.55 -47.84 2.79
CA ILE A 31 3.02 -47.82 2.93
C ILE A 31 3.60 -46.66 2.13
N ASP A 32 3.16 -46.54 0.89
CA ASP A 32 3.48 -45.46 -0.04
C ASP A 32 2.32 -45.32 -1.05
N PRO A 33 2.33 -44.30 -1.94
CA PRO A 33 1.22 -44.09 -2.87
C PRO A 33 0.95 -45.25 -3.85
N TYR A 34 1.88 -46.21 -4.00
CA TYR A 34 1.74 -47.35 -4.90
C TYR A 34 1.66 -48.69 -4.16
N THR A 35 1.76 -48.73 -2.83
CA THR A 35 1.83 -49.96 -2.03
C THR A 35 0.96 -49.87 -0.78
N ILE A 36 0.08 -50.84 -0.62
CA ILE A 36 -0.82 -50.93 0.54
C ILE A 36 -0.70 -52.29 1.24
N GLU A 37 -1.03 -52.32 2.53
CA GLU A 37 -1.13 -53.51 3.34
C GLU A 37 -2.60 -53.88 3.54
N VAL A 38 -2.91 -55.16 3.33
CA VAL A 38 -4.24 -55.74 3.44
C VAL A 38 -4.22 -56.85 4.49
N ASN A 39 -5.22 -56.84 5.37
CA ASN A 39 -5.43 -57.81 6.44
C ASN A 39 -4.22 -58.01 7.38
N ASP A 40 -3.38 -56.98 7.55
CA ASP A 40 -2.15 -57.02 8.37
C ASP A 40 -1.10 -58.05 7.93
N THR A 41 -1.25 -58.63 6.73
CA THR A 41 -0.42 -59.74 6.26
C THR A 41 0.11 -59.58 4.85
N TYR A 42 -0.68 -59.01 3.93
CA TYR A 42 -0.34 -58.98 2.50
C TYR A 42 -0.01 -57.57 2.06
N ARG A 43 1.13 -57.41 1.40
CA ARG A 43 1.49 -56.17 0.71
C ARG A 43 1.20 -56.34 -0.76
N ILE A 44 0.49 -55.39 -1.34
CA ILE A 44 0.14 -55.39 -2.75
C ILE A 44 0.59 -54.10 -3.40
N HIS A 45 1.00 -54.19 -4.66
CA HIS A 45 1.31 -53.04 -5.49
C HIS A 45 0.10 -52.63 -6.32
N LEU A 46 -0.12 -51.32 -6.43
CA LEU A 46 -1.22 -50.73 -7.17
C LEU A 46 -0.80 -50.56 -8.63
N TYR A 47 -1.44 -51.33 -9.51
CA TYR A 47 -1.17 -51.32 -10.93
C TYR A 47 -1.39 -49.93 -11.56
N GLY A 48 -0.50 -49.54 -12.48
CA GLY A 48 -0.61 -48.31 -13.27
C GLY A 48 -0.23 -47.02 -12.53
N ILE A 49 0.23 -47.13 -11.27
CA ILE A 49 0.68 -46.01 -10.45
C ILE A 49 2.20 -45.97 -10.38
N SER A 50 2.77 -44.78 -10.43
CA SER A 50 4.19 -44.52 -10.22
C SER A 50 4.39 -43.34 -9.26
N THR A 51 5.51 -43.37 -8.54
CA THR A 51 5.99 -42.28 -7.69
C THR A 51 7.20 -41.55 -8.27
N SER A 52 7.58 -41.86 -9.51
CA SER A 52 8.78 -41.30 -10.17
C SER A 52 8.79 -39.77 -10.18
N MET A 53 7.62 -39.13 -10.25
CA MET A 53 7.54 -37.67 -10.16
C MET A 53 7.99 -37.14 -8.80
N PHE A 54 7.69 -37.80 -7.68
CA PHE A 54 8.17 -37.39 -6.35
C PHE A 54 9.69 -37.38 -6.26
N GLU A 55 10.34 -38.36 -6.88
CA GLU A 55 11.80 -38.44 -6.95
C GLU A 55 12.38 -37.29 -7.80
N GLU A 56 11.76 -36.98 -8.95
CA GLU A 56 12.13 -35.86 -9.80
C GLU A 56 11.99 -34.51 -9.06
N TYR A 57 10.95 -34.36 -8.23
CA TYR A 57 10.75 -33.19 -7.38
C TYR A 57 11.83 -33.03 -6.31
N GLU A 58 12.15 -34.09 -5.58
CA GLU A 58 13.18 -34.06 -4.53
C GLU A 58 14.57 -33.78 -5.12
N GLU A 59 14.90 -34.38 -6.28
CA GLU A 59 16.13 -34.08 -6.99
C GLU A 59 16.16 -32.63 -7.47
N PHE A 60 15.06 -32.14 -8.05
CA PHE A 60 14.95 -30.75 -8.48
C PHE A 60 15.10 -29.78 -7.30
N LYS A 61 14.42 -30.03 -6.18
CA LYS A 61 14.50 -29.22 -4.96
C LYS A 61 15.94 -29.15 -4.44
N GLY A 62 16.61 -30.29 -4.31
CA GLY A 62 18.01 -30.34 -3.86
C GLY A 62 18.98 -29.61 -4.80
N ASN A 63 18.69 -29.56 -6.11
CA ASN A 63 19.45 -28.79 -7.08
C ASN A 63 19.10 -27.29 -7.05
N PHE A 64 17.82 -26.96 -6.87
CA PHE A 64 17.30 -25.60 -6.81
C PHE A 64 17.77 -24.85 -5.56
N GLU A 65 17.84 -25.51 -4.40
CA GLU A 65 18.40 -24.92 -3.18
C GLU A 65 19.89 -24.56 -3.32
N LYS A 66 20.65 -25.36 -4.09
CA LYS A 66 22.08 -25.12 -4.36
C LYS A 66 22.31 -24.07 -5.43
N ALA A 67 21.43 -24.00 -6.41
CA ALA A 67 21.51 -23.11 -7.55
C ALA A 67 20.09 -22.67 -7.97
N PRO A 68 19.53 -21.64 -7.31
CA PRO A 68 18.19 -21.15 -7.64
C PRO A 68 18.12 -20.66 -9.09
N LEU A 69 16.90 -20.62 -9.65
CA LEU A 69 16.67 -20.25 -11.05
C LEU A 69 17.40 -18.94 -11.37
N LYS A 70 18.27 -19.00 -12.38
CA LYS A 70 19.03 -17.83 -12.82
C LYS A 70 18.09 -16.84 -13.49
N ILE A 71 17.89 -15.70 -12.85
CA ILE A 71 17.24 -14.54 -13.46
C ILE A 71 18.21 -13.99 -14.51
N GLN A 72 17.86 -14.09 -15.79
CA GLN A 72 18.74 -13.74 -16.92
C GLN A 72 18.92 -12.23 -17.13
N SER A 73 18.88 -11.42 -16.07
CA SER A 73 19.04 -9.98 -16.24
C SER A 73 20.51 -9.58 -16.05
N LYS A 74 21.13 -9.07 -17.13
CA LYS A 74 22.51 -8.54 -17.18
C LYS A 74 22.79 -7.39 -16.18
N LYS A 75 21.78 -6.88 -15.48
CA LYS A 75 21.86 -5.67 -14.64
C LYS A 75 21.97 -5.94 -13.14
N ILE A 76 21.83 -7.18 -12.70
CA ILE A 76 21.76 -7.49 -11.26
C ILE A 76 23.07 -8.13 -10.82
N LYS A 77 24.05 -7.29 -10.47
CA LYS A 77 25.34 -7.74 -9.92
C LYS A 77 25.26 -8.11 -8.43
N ASP A 78 24.28 -7.55 -7.71
CA ASP A 78 24.17 -7.63 -6.25
C ASP A 78 22.75 -8.01 -5.79
N ALA A 79 22.17 -9.06 -6.39
CA ALA A 79 20.88 -9.57 -5.92
C ALA A 79 21.05 -10.43 -4.68
N VAL A 80 20.20 -10.19 -3.69
CA VAL A 80 19.92 -11.20 -2.68
C VAL A 80 18.84 -12.12 -3.23
N LEU A 81 19.16 -13.41 -3.30
CA LEU A 81 18.27 -14.47 -3.74
C LEU A 81 17.57 -15.05 -2.52
N TYR A 82 16.26 -15.13 -2.58
CA TYR A 82 15.46 -15.86 -1.61
C TYR A 82 14.55 -16.84 -2.36
N VAL A 83 14.39 -18.02 -1.76
CA VAL A 83 13.59 -19.12 -2.28
C VAL A 83 12.33 -19.20 -1.44
N ASP A 84 11.17 -19.09 -2.09
CA ASP A 84 9.88 -19.32 -1.47
C ASP A 84 9.20 -20.49 -2.17
N ASP A 85 8.84 -21.52 -1.40
CA ASP A 85 7.97 -22.59 -1.87
C ASP A 85 6.51 -22.10 -1.78
N ILE A 86 5.83 -21.94 -2.93
CA ILE A 86 4.45 -21.41 -2.93
C ILE A 86 3.44 -22.54 -2.63
N VAL A 87 3.70 -23.74 -3.15
CA VAL A 87 2.85 -24.93 -2.97
C VAL A 87 3.75 -26.15 -2.86
N THR A 88 3.80 -26.76 -1.68
CA THR A 88 4.50 -28.03 -1.44
C THR A 88 3.49 -29.17 -1.37
N PHE A 89 3.74 -30.22 -2.13
CA PHE A 89 3.00 -31.47 -2.05
C PHE A 89 4.01 -32.60 -2.08
N ASP A 90 4.23 -33.23 -0.94
CA ASP A 90 5.21 -34.31 -0.81
C ASP A 90 4.53 -35.69 -0.77
N GLN A 91 5.35 -36.74 -0.74
CA GLN A 91 4.86 -38.11 -0.72
C GLN A 91 4.04 -38.40 0.55
N GLN A 92 4.32 -37.76 1.68
CA GLN A 92 3.56 -37.96 2.91
C GLN A 92 2.15 -37.35 2.80
N ASN A 93 2.01 -36.21 2.14
CA ASN A 93 0.71 -35.61 1.83
C ASN A 93 -0.15 -36.56 1.00
N ALA A 94 0.43 -37.20 -0.02
CA ALA A 94 -0.26 -38.22 -0.81
C ALA A 94 -0.70 -39.42 0.04
N ILE A 95 0.18 -39.97 0.88
CA ILE A 95 -0.14 -41.07 1.79
C ILE A 95 -1.34 -40.70 2.69
N ASN A 96 -1.30 -39.52 3.30
CA ASN A 96 -2.36 -39.06 4.20
C ASN A 96 -3.73 -38.93 3.50
N GLU A 97 -3.76 -38.47 2.23
CA GLU A 97 -5.01 -38.40 1.48
C GLU A 97 -5.51 -39.79 1.07
N ILE A 98 -4.61 -40.70 0.67
CA ILE A 98 -4.96 -42.09 0.37
C ILE A 98 -5.49 -42.80 1.61
N GLU A 99 -4.89 -42.57 2.79
CA GLU A 99 -5.36 -43.11 4.06
C GLU A 99 -6.80 -42.70 4.36
N LYS A 100 -7.19 -41.45 4.10
CA LYS A 100 -8.59 -41.01 4.30
C LYS A 100 -9.58 -41.78 3.43
N ILE A 101 -9.15 -42.22 2.24
CA ILE A 101 -9.99 -42.93 1.28
C ILE A 101 -10.06 -44.42 1.62
N LEU A 102 -8.91 -45.03 1.92
CA LEU A 102 -8.74 -46.48 1.94
C LEU A 102 -8.63 -47.10 3.33
N LEU A 103 -8.13 -46.38 4.33
CA LEU A 103 -7.79 -46.99 5.63
C LEU A 103 -9.03 -47.59 6.30
N ASN A 104 -8.92 -48.84 6.75
CA ASN A 104 -10.00 -49.64 7.34
C ASN A 104 -11.22 -49.82 6.42
N LYS A 105 -11.02 -49.77 5.09
CA LYS A 105 -12.06 -50.08 4.11
C LYS A 105 -11.84 -51.47 3.52
N THR A 106 -12.95 -52.17 3.31
CA THR A 106 -12.98 -53.40 2.51
C THR A 106 -12.87 -53.03 1.03
N ILE A 107 -12.00 -53.73 0.30
CA ILE A 107 -11.73 -53.51 -1.12
C ILE A 107 -11.82 -54.82 -1.90
N TYR A 108 -12.12 -54.69 -3.18
CA TYR A 108 -12.02 -55.75 -4.16
C TYR A 108 -10.67 -55.67 -4.87
N LEU A 109 -9.98 -56.80 -4.99
CA LEU A 109 -8.67 -56.91 -5.63
C LEU A 109 -8.80 -57.62 -6.98
N LYS A 110 -8.31 -57.00 -8.05
CA LYS A 110 -8.19 -57.63 -9.37
C LYS A 110 -6.72 -57.65 -9.78
N GLU A 111 -6.12 -58.83 -9.78
CA GLU A 111 -4.74 -59.02 -10.25
C GLU A 111 -4.65 -58.78 -11.76
N VAL A 112 -3.73 -57.92 -12.17
CA VAL A 112 -3.49 -57.59 -13.59
C VAL A 112 -2.16 -58.17 -14.06
N GLU A 113 -1.12 -58.07 -13.24
CA GLU A 113 0.17 -58.71 -13.40
C GLU A 113 0.59 -59.32 -12.06
N LYS A 114 1.62 -60.17 -12.09
CA LYS A 114 2.07 -60.84 -10.88
C LYS A 114 2.44 -59.79 -9.83
N ASP A 115 1.73 -59.82 -8.70
CA ASP A 115 1.89 -58.90 -7.56
C ASP A 115 1.38 -57.46 -7.78
N ASP A 116 0.70 -57.17 -8.91
CA ASP A 116 0.12 -55.87 -9.28
C ASP A 116 -1.41 -55.92 -9.44
N TYR A 117 -2.09 -55.03 -8.72
CA TYR A 117 -3.54 -55.08 -8.55
C TYR A 117 -4.23 -53.76 -8.92
N LEU A 118 -5.40 -53.89 -9.54
CA LEU A 118 -6.42 -52.85 -9.56
C LEU A 118 -7.34 -53.04 -8.35
N ILE A 119 -7.63 -51.95 -7.66
CA ILE A 119 -8.47 -51.96 -6.46
C ILE A 119 -9.76 -51.16 -6.67
N SER A 120 -10.86 -51.62 -6.07
CA SER A 120 -12.20 -51.00 -6.17
C SER A 120 -12.99 -51.27 -4.89
N PHE A 121 -14.08 -50.54 -4.62
CA PHE A 121 -14.90 -50.81 -3.44
C PHE A 121 -15.88 -51.97 -3.68
N SER A 122 -16.25 -52.20 -4.94
CA SER A 122 -17.05 -53.33 -5.41
C SER A 122 -16.44 -53.97 -6.65
N ALA A 123 -16.76 -55.23 -6.90
CA ALA A 123 -16.38 -55.95 -8.12
C ALA A 123 -17.05 -55.38 -9.39
N ASP A 124 -18.18 -54.70 -9.22
CA ASP A 124 -18.98 -54.10 -10.29
C ASP A 124 -18.63 -52.62 -10.56
N ASP A 125 -17.70 -52.05 -9.80
CA ASP A 125 -17.30 -50.65 -9.98
C ASP A 125 -16.52 -50.48 -11.28
N ASP A 126 -17.01 -49.62 -12.16
CA ASP A 126 -16.28 -49.27 -13.38
C ASP A 126 -14.99 -48.54 -13.04
N LEU A 127 -15.02 -47.57 -12.11
CA LEU A 127 -13.89 -46.72 -11.72
C LEU A 127 -13.01 -47.39 -10.65
N THR A 128 -11.72 -47.54 -10.95
CA THR A 128 -10.76 -48.08 -9.98
C THR A 128 -10.21 -46.98 -9.07
N ILE A 129 -9.86 -47.33 -7.85
CA ILE A 129 -9.24 -46.39 -6.90
C ILE A 129 -7.83 -46.00 -7.40
N ASN A 130 -7.15 -46.86 -8.15
CA ASN A 130 -5.90 -46.53 -8.82
C ASN A 130 -6.04 -45.31 -9.74
N GLU A 131 -7.12 -45.27 -10.54
CA GLU A 131 -7.41 -44.14 -11.42
C GLU A 131 -7.79 -42.89 -10.63
N LEU A 132 -8.49 -43.04 -9.50
CA LEU A 132 -8.80 -41.93 -8.61
C LEU A 132 -7.53 -41.31 -8.02
N ILE A 133 -6.58 -42.14 -7.54
CA ILE A 133 -5.29 -41.69 -7.01
C ILE A 133 -4.54 -40.86 -8.05
N VAL A 134 -4.53 -41.30 -9.31
CA VAL A 134 -3.91 -40.56 -10.42
C VAL A 134 -4.70 -39.30 -10.78
N ALA A 135 -6.03 -39.34 -10.77
CA ALA A 135 -6.90 -38.21 -11.11
C ALA A 135 -6.85 -37.05 -10.10
N GLU A 136 -6.62 -37.37 -8.82
CA GLU A 136 -6.41 -36.40 -7.75
C GLU A 136 -4.95 -35.91 -7.66
N GLY A 137 -4.05 -36.46 -8.49
CA GLY A 137 -2.63 -36.10 -8.51
C GLY A 137 -1.88 -36.56 -7.26
N LEU A 138 -2.37 -37.60 -6.58
CA LEU A 138 -1.68 -38.20 -5.42
C LEU A 138 -0.50 -39.09 -5.87
N ALA A 139 -0.48 -39.49 -7.14
CA ALA A 139 0.61 -40.17 -7.81
C ALA A 139 0.56 -39.92 -9.33
N ASN A 140 1.61 -40.29 -10.06
CA ASN A 140 1.63 -40.19 -11.53
C ASN A 140 1.31 -41.52 -12.20
N MET A 141 0.95 -41.46 -13.49
CA MET A 141 0.74 -42.66 -14.29
C MET A 141 2.09 -43.39 -14.49
N ALA A 142 2.08 -44.73 -14.40
CA ALA A 142 3.23 -45.54 -14.81
C ALA A 142 3.43 -45.55 -16.33
N ASP A 143 4.67 -45.62 -16.81
CA ASP A 143 4.98 -45.59 -18.25
C ASP A 143 4.43 -46.81 -19.02
N LEU A 144 4.43 -47.97 -18.35
CA LEU A 144 4.06 -49.25 -18.93
C LEU A 144 2.67 -49.66 -18.42
N ILE A 145 1.64 -49.31 -19.19
CA ILE A 145 0.26 -49.73 -18.94
C ILE A 145 -0.27 -50.51 -20.13
N LYS A 146 -0.92 -51.65 -19.86
CA LYS A 146 -1.57 -52.49 -20.86
C LYS A 146 -2.57 -51.65 -21.68
N PRO A 147 -2.67 -51.87 -23.00
CA PRO A 147 -3.53 -51.05 -23.87
C PRO A 147 -4.98 -50.92 -23.41
N GLU A 148 -5.52 -51.94 -22.76
CA GLU A 148 -6.91 -51.98 -22.27
C GLU A 148 -7.19 -50.98 -21.12
N TYR A 149 -6.20 -50.61 -20.31
CA TYR A 149 -6.36 -49.65 -19.21
C TYR A 149 -5.78 -48.27 -19.53
N LYS A 150 -4.90 -48.18 -20.53
CA LYS A 150 -4.10 -46.98 -20.83
C LYS A 150 -4.91 -45.70 -20.99
N MET A 151 -6.03 -45.74 -21.72
CA MET A 151 -6.84 -44.54 -21.97
C MET A 151 -7.46 -43.97 -20.70
N ARG A 152 -7.79 -44.83 -19.73
CA ARG A 152 -8.40 -44.42 -18.46
C ARG A 152 -7.40 -43.70 -17.57
N PHE A 153 -6.21 -44.28 -17.42
CA PHE A 153 -5.10 -43.64 -16.70
C PHE A 153 -4.63 -42.34 -17.36
N LEU A 154 -4.58 -42.28 -18.70
CA LEU A 154 -4.27 -41.03 -19.42
C LEU A 154 -5.32 -39.95 -19.14
N HIS A 155 -6.61 -40.31 -19.09
CA HIS A 155 -7.67 -39.36 -18.77
C HIS A 155 -7.58 -38.89 -17.31
N ALA A 156 -7.31 -39.80 -16.38
CA ALA A 156 -7.09 -39.47 -14.97
C ALA A 156 -5.91 -38.49 -14.82
N GLU A 157 -4.75 -38.81 -15.39
CA GLU A 157 -3.57 -37.95 -15.28
C GLU A 157 -3.80 -36.58 -15.93
N LYS A 158 -4.47 -36.56 -17.09
CA LYS A 158 -4.86 -35.30 -17.73
C LYS A 158 -5.78 -34.45 -16.83
N THR A 159 -6.71 -35.08 -16.12
CA THR A 159 -7.62 -34.38 -15.19
C THR A 159 -6.83 -33.72 -14.06
N ALA A 160 -5.89 -34.45 -13.45
CA ALA A 160 -5.04 -33.92 -12.38
C ALA A 160 -4.18 -32.74 -12.86
N LYS A 161 -3.64 -32.87 -14.08
CA LYS A 161 -2.85 -31.85 -14.77
C LYS A 161 -3.65 -30.58 -15.06
N ASP A 162 -4.84 -30.73 -15.65
CA ASP A 162 -5.74 -29.61 -15.98
C ASP A 162 -6.20 -28.86 -14.71
N ASN A 163 -6.41 -29.59 -13.61
CA ASN A 163 -6.82 -29.03 -12.31
C ASN A 163 -5.64 -28.56 -11.42
N LYS A 164 -4.39 -28.84 -11.81
CA LYS A 164 -3.18 -28.61 -11.00
C LYS A 164 -3.27 -29.26 -9.60
N SER A 165 -3.80 -30.48 -9.53
CA SER A 165 -4.02 -31.22 -8.28
C SER A 165 -2.75 -31.96 -7.82
N GLY A 166 -2.58 -32.09 -6.50
CA GLY A 166 -1.51 -32.85 -5.87
C GLY A 166 -0.12 -32.48 -6.40
N ILE A 167 0.62 -33.48 -6.89
CA ILE A 167 1.96 -33.31 -7.45
C ILE A 167 2.02 -32.30 -8.60
N TRP A 168 0.96 -32.21 -9.41
CA TRP A 168 0.91 -31.31 -10.57
C TRP A 168 0.72 -29.84 -10.17
N GLY A 169 0.41 -29.56 -8.91
CA GLY A 169 0.28 -28.22 -8.34
C GLY A 169 1.59 -27.61 -7.81
N ILE A 170 2.67 -28.40 -7.73
CA ILE A 170 3.95 -27.99 -7.15
C ILE A 170 4.56 -26.83 -7.94
N ARG A 171 4.90 -25.76 -7.23
CA ARG A 171 5.46 -24.52 -7.80
C ARG A 171 6.63 -24.00 -6.97
N TYR A 172 7.76 -23.80 -7.65
CA TYR A 172 8.96 -23.20 -7.07
C TYR A 172 9.13 -21.76 -7.55
N GLN A 173 9.44 -20.86 -6.62
CA GLN A 173 9.70 -19.46 -6.90
C GLN A 173 11.06 -19.05 -6.34
N SER A 174 11.85 -18.39 -7.19
CA SER A 174 13.04 -17.67 -6.77
C SER A 174 12.83 -16.18 -6.96
N ASN A 175 13.08 -15.43 -5.90
CA ASN A 175 12.99 -13.98 -5.88
C ASN A 175 14.39 -13.39 -5.87
N SER A 176 14.65 -12.39 -6.72
CA SER A 176 15.85 -11.56 -6.60
C SER A 176 15.47 -10.11 -6.42
N VAL A 177 16.04 -9.50 -5.38
CA VAL A 177 15.88 -8.07 -5.13
C VAL A 177 17.07 -7.36 -5.74
N SER A 178 16.82 -6.47 -6.71
CA SER A 178 17.85 -5.55 -7.18
C SER A 178 17.76 -4.24 -6.41
N ASN A 179 18.85 -3.84 -5.75
CA ASN A 179 18.97 -2.46 -5.28
C ASN A 179 19.12 -1.55 -6.50
N SER A 180 18.29 -0.51 -6.60
CA SER A 180 18.40 0.51 -7.64
C SER A 180 19.53 1.51 -7.34
N GLU A 181 20.70 1.03 -6.91
CA GLU A 181 21.84 1.91 -6.63
C GLU A 181 22.40 2.45 -7.95
N VAL A 182 22.01 3.69 -8.25
CA VAL A 182 22.58 4.44 -9.38
C VAL A 182 24.00 4.86 -8.97
N ILE A 183 25.00 4.22 -9.56
CA ILE A 183 26.41 4.59 -9.35
C ILE A 183 26.68 5.92 -10.07
N ILE A 184 26.54 7.03 -9.35
CA ILE A 184 26.88 8.36 -9.84
C ILE A 184 28.41 8.56 -9.83
N GLY A 185 28.95 9.10 -10.93
CA GLY A 185 30.39 9.35 -11.10
C GLY A 185 30.98 10.40 -10.15
N LYS A 186 32.26 10.23 -9.79
CA LYS A 186 32.97 11.05 -8.78
C LYS A 186 32.97 12.57 -9.02
N GLY A 187 32.75 13.03 -10.25
CA GLY A 187 32.69 14.46 -10.59
C GLY A 187 31.48 15.18 -10.01
N ILE A 188 30.36 14.47 -9.83
CA ILE A 188 29.11 15.05 -9.32
C ILE A 188 29.22 15.46 -7.85
N TYR A 189 30.04 14.76 -7.04
CA TYR A 189 30.32 15.15 -5.64
C TYR A 189 30.95 16.53 -5.49
N LYS A 190 31.83 16.92 -6.42
CA LYS A 190 32.48 18.24 -6.38
C LYS A 190 31.46 19.35 -6.66
N VAL A 191 30.61 19.14 -7.66
CA VAL A 191 29.51 20.05 -8.00
C VAL A 191 28.52 20.14 -6.82
N LEU A 192 28.24 19.02 -6.16
CA LEU A 192 27.36 18.95 -5.00
C LEU A 192 27.88 19.67 -3.77
N ALA A 193 29.15 19.45 -3.41
CA ALA A 193 29.76 20.15 -2.29
C ALA A 193 29.70 21.67 -2.49
N ILE A 194 29.90 22.14 -3.73
CA ILE A 194 29.73 23.54 -4.08
C ILE A 194 28.27 23.99 -3.89
N ILE A 195 27.28 23.24 -4.39
CA ILE A 195 25.86 23.57 -4.23
C ILE A 195 25.46 23.63 -2.75
N ILE A 196 25.92 22.69 -1.92
CA ILE A 196 25.65 22.66 -0.47
C ILE A 196 26.29 23.87 0.21
N ILE A 197 27.57 24.15 -0.07
CA ILE A 197 28.28 25.31 0.50
C ILE A 197 27.58 26.61 0.10
N VAL A 198 27.19 26.76 -1.17
CA VAL A 198 26.45 27.94 -1.66
C VAL A 198 25.09 28.05 -0.95
N ASN A 199 24.35 26.95 -0.78
CA ASN A 199 23.08 26.95 -0.04
C ASN A 199 23.26 27.35 1.42
N VAL A 200 24.27 26.81 2.11
CA VAL A 200 24.58 27.16 3.51
C VAL A 200 24.98 28.63 3.63
N MET A 201 25.81 29.14 2.72
CA MET A 201 26.19 30.56 2.69
C MET A 201 24.97 31.46 2.46
N TYR A 202 24.08 31.06 1.55
CA TYR A 202 22.83 31.77 1.27
C TYR A 202 21.88 31.76 2.48
N LEU A 203 21.79 30.63 3.19
CA LEU A 203 21.04 30.49 4.44
C LEU A 203 21.58 31.42 5.54
N LEU A 204 22.89 31.39 5.79
CA LEU A 204 23.53 32.22 6.81
C LEU A 204 23.31 33.71 6.53
N PHE A 205 23.44 34.11 5.26
CA PHE A 205 23.12 35.46 4.83
C PHE A 205 21.65 35.82 5.08
N THR A 206 20.75 34.88 4.80
CA THR A 206 19.30 35.04 5.01
C THR A 206 18.95 35.18 6.49
N ILE A 207 19.48 34.33 7.36
CA ILE A 207 19.24 34.40 8.81
C ILE A 207 19.76 35.73 9.37
N LYS A 208 20.94 36.17 8.91
CA LYS A 208 21.53 37.47 9.29
C LYS A 208 20.69 38.66 8.79
N GLN A 209 20.08 38.55 7.62
CA GLN A 209 19.13 39.56 7.10
C GLN A 209 17.83 39.57 7.92
N LEU A 210 17.26 38.40 8.23
CA LEU A 210 16.07 38.25 9.07
C LEU A 210 16.29 38.78 10.50
N SER A 211 17.51 38.70 11.03
CA SER A 211 17.83 39.22 12.37
C SER A 211 18.02 40.74 12.42
N ASN A 212 18.32 41.40 11.29
CA ASN A 212 18.75 42.80 11.23
C ASN A 212 17.74 43.72 10.50
N ILE A 213 16.51 43.91 11.00
CA ILE A 213 15.54 45.00 10.65
C ILE A 213 14.48 44.66 9.56
N PRO A 214 13.22 45.18 9.65
CA PRO A 214 12.02 44.58 9.06
C PRO A 214 11.74 45.08 7.65
N SER A 215 12.69 44.91 6.74
CA SER A 215 12.43 45.19 5.34
C SER A 215 11.68 44.01 4.71
N TRP A 216 10.61 44.32 3.98
CA TRP A 216 9.78 43.31 3.30
C TRP A 216 10.60 42.49 2.28
N SER A 217 11.63 43.12 1.70
CA SER A 217 12.61 42.46 0.85
C SER A 217 13.39 41.38 1.60
N GLY A 218 13.85 41.63 2.82
CA GLY A 218 14.54 40.64 3.65
C GLY A 218 13.69 39.41 3.96
N LEU A 219 12.39 39.61 4.25
CA LEU A 219 11.43 38.51 4.43
C LEU A 219 11.22 37.70 3.14
N PHE A 220 11.12 38.37 1.99
CA PHE A 220 10.95 37.72 0.69
C PHE A 220 12.17 36.86 0.30
N TYR A 221 13.40 37.38 0.48
CA TYR A 221 14.63 36.58 0.32
C TYR A 221 14.69 35.42 1.32
N GLY A 222 14.19 35.64 2.54
CA GLY A 222 13.87 34.62 3.54
C GLY A 222 13.11 33.44 2.97
N PHE A 223 11.91 33.69 2.48
CA PHE A 223 11.03 32.67 1.92
C PHE A 223 11.61 31.98 0.70
N ILE A 224 12.24 32.73 -0.22
CA ILE A 224 12.86 32.12 -1.40
C ILE A 224 13.99 31.17 -1.02
N SER A 225 14.85 31.55 -0.07
CA SER A 225 15.90 30.63 0.38
C SER A 225 15.33 29.32 0.90
N LEU A 226 14.26 29.39 1.71
CA LEU A 226 13.61 28.25 2.32
C LEU A 226 13.03 27.26 1.32
N LEU A 227 12.59 27.74 0.15
CA LEU A 227 12.08 26.88 -0.92
C LEU A 227 13.17 25.98 -1.50
N PHE A 228 14.43 26.44 -1.53
CA PHE A 228 15.53 25.73 -2.19
C PHE A 228 16.53 25.08 -1.22
N ILE A 229 16.43 25.34 0.09
CA ILE A 229 17.27 24.68 1.11
C ILE A 229 17.28 23.15 0.97
N PRO A 230 16.13 22.47 0.75
CA PRO A 230 16.13 21.01 0.68
C PRO A 230 16.55 20.48 -0.70
N LEU A 231 16.82 21.33 -1.70
CA LEU A 231 17.23 20.90 -3.05
C LEU A 231 18.44 19.95 -3.07
N PRO A 232 19.50 20.14 -2.26
CA PRO A 232 20.64 19.22 -2.24
C PRO A 232 20.29 17.80 -1.78
N VAL A 233 19.15 17.62 -1.09
CA VAL A 233 18.70 16.35 -0.55
C VAL A 233 18.54 15.28 -1.64
N ILE A 234 17.95 15.62 -2.79
CA ILE A 234 17.64 14.68 -3.88
C ILE A 234 18.89 13.92 -4.28
N ILE A 235 20.01 14.63 -4.32
CA ILE A 235 21.25 14.08 -4.86
C ILE A 235 21.99 13.27 -3.79
N VAL A 236 21.89 13.66 -2.51
CA VAL A 236 22.38 12.85 -1.39
C VAL A 236 21.59 11.55 -1.26
N ALA A 237 20.27 11.58 -1.54
CA ALA A 237 19.39 10.42 -1.42
C ALA A 237 19.71 9.31 -2.43
N ILE A 238 20.26 9.65 -3.59
CA ILE A 238 20.63 8.67 -4.63
C ILE A 238 21.75 7.73 -4.15
N GLN A 239 22.58 8.14 -3.18
CA GLN A 239 23.74 7.32 -2.74
C GLN A 239 23.83 7.04 -1.25
N TYR A 240 23.36 7.95 -0.40
CA TYR A 240 23.41 7.79 1.06
C TYR A 240 22.06 8.17 1.67
N GLN A 241 21.09 7.28 1.54
CA GLN A 241 19.72 7.49 2.05
C GLN A 241 19.70 7.93 3.52
N ILE A 242 20.56 7.35 4.36
CA ILE A 242 20.67 7.75 5.78
C ILE A 242 21.13 9.21 5.91
N ALA A 243 22.16 9.61 5.14
CA ALA A 243 22.65 10.99 5.17
C ALA A 243 21.60 11.99 4.65
N ALA A 244 20.84 11.61 3.62
CA ALA A 244 19.74 12.42 3.09
C ALA A 244 18.63 12.63 4.14
N LYS A 245 18.26 11.56 4.85
CA LYS A 245 17.30 11.63 5.97
C LYS A 245 17.78 12.54 7.10
N ILE A 246 19.05 12.43 7.49
CA ILE A 246 19.66 13.31 8.50
C ILE A 246 19.62 14.78 8.03
N TYR A 247 19.99 15.03 6.77
CA TYR A 247 19.98 16.38 6.21
C TYR A 247 18.57 16.98 6.13
N LEU A 248 17.55 16.19 5.76
CA LEU A 248 16.15 16.59 5.83
C LEU A 248 15.71 16.93 7.26
N GLY A 249 16.19 16.19 8.26
CA GLY A 249 15.95 16.49 9.68
C GLY A 249 16.56 17.83 10.10
N ILE A 250 17.78 18.12 9.65
CA ILE A 250 18.43 19.43 9.88
C ILE A 250 17.64 20.55 9.20
N CYS A 251 17.21 20.34 7.95
CA CYS A 251 16.38 21.31 7.21
C CYS A 251 15.06 21.59 7.95
N LEU A 252 14.41 20.55 8.50
CA LEU A 252 13.18 20.72 9.29
C LEU A 252 13.41 21.60 10.52
N ILE A 253 14.48 21.36 11.28
CA ILE A 253 14.83 22.16 12.46
C ILE A 253 15.03 23.62 12.07
N ILE A 254 15.76 23.88 10.97
CA ILE A 254 15.99 25.23 10.45
C ILE A 254 14.67 25.91 10.05
N ILE A 255 13.80 25.19 9.34
CA ILE A 255 12.47 25.68 8.96
C ILE A 255 11.67 26.04 10.22
N LEU A 256 11.60 25.16 11.22
CA LEU A 256 10.89 25.41 12.48
C LEU A 256 11.43 26.64 13.22
N VAL A 257 12.75 26.81 13.30
CA VAL A 257 13.37 27.99 13.93
C VAL A 257 12.98 29.27 13.19
N ILE A 258 12.98 29.24 11.85
CA ILE A 258 12.59 30.41 11.06
C ILE A 258 11.10 30.73 11.23
N PHE A 259 10.23 29.72 11.20
CA PHE A 259 8.79 29.90 11.47
C PHE A 259 8.54 30.45 12.88
N TYR A 260 9.31 30.03 13.87
CA TYR A 260 9.24 30.59 15.24
C TYR A 260 9.65 32.07 15.27
N ILE A 261 10.79 32.43 14.66
CA ILE A 261 11.25 33.82 14.57
C ILE A 261 10.22 34.69 13.83
N LEU A 262 9.68 34.16 12.72
CA LEU A 262 8.67 34.83 11.91
C LEU A 262 7.37 35.05 12.71
N SER A 263 6.91 34.04 13.45
CA SER A 263 5.71 34.15 14.30
C SER A 263 5.88 35.22 15.38
N LYS A 264 7.04 35.25 16.05
CA LYS A 264 7.39 36.30 17.02
C LYS A 264 7.41 37.69 16.39
N PHE A 265 7.92 37.79 15.17
CA PHE A 265 7.94 39.04 14.40
C PHE A 265 6.54 39.52 14.04
N ILE A 266 5.67 38.63 13.54
CA ILE A 266 4.27 38.93 13.20
C ILE A 266 3.53 39.44 14.43
N LEU A 267 3.63 38.74 15.57
CA LEU A 267 2.97 39.15 16.81
C LEU A 267 3.44 40.52 17.30
N LYS A 268 4.74 40.82 17.18
CA LYS A 268 5.30 42.11 17.60
C LYS A 268 4.90 43.28 16.69
N HIS A 269 4.61 43.02 15.41
CA HIS A 269 4.37 44.06 14.40
C HIS A 269 2.99 43.93 13.72
N ILE A 270 2.03 43.30 14.39
CA ILE A 270 0.71 42.99 13.83
C ILE A 270 -0.03 44.25 13.33
N GLU A 271 0.18 45.39 13.98
CA GLU A 271 -0.42 46.68 13.62
C GLU A 271 0.07 47.24 12.28
N ILE A 272 1.26 46.83 11.83
CA ILE A 272 1.91 47.31 10.60
C ILE A 272 1.65 46.34 9.42
N LEU A 273 1.10 45.15 9.70
CA LEU A 273 0.81 44.11 8.73
C LEU A 273 -0.52 44.40 8.01
N ASN A 274 -0.43 44.98 6.82
CA ASN A 274 -1.58 45.08 5.91
C ASN A 274 -1.95 43.68 5.36
N ILE A 275 -3.21 43.49 4.99
CA ILE A 275 -3.78 42.25 4.43
C ILE A 275 -2.89 41.68 3.33
N LYS A 276 -2.44 42.51 2.36
CA LYS A 276 -1.56 42.06 1.28
C LYS A 276 -0.27 41.39 1.78
N LYS A 277 0.34 41.97 2.81
CA LYS A 277 1.61 41.47 3.38
C LYS A 277 1.39 40.15 4.11
N LEU A 278 0.28 40.04 4.81
CA LEU A 278 -0.09 38.83 5.53
C LEU A 278 -0.48 37.70 4.58
N SER A 279 -1.28 37.97 3.55
CA SER A 279 -1.62 36.98 2.52
C SER A 279 -0.38 36.44 1.82
N ALA A 280 0.60 37.30 1.51
CA ALA A 280 1.85 36.84 0.91
C ALA A 280 2.70 36.00 1.89
N LEU A 281 2.66 36.29 3.19
CA LEU A 281 3.32 35.49 4.22
C LEU A 281 2.67 34.12 4.34
N ILE A 282 1.34 34.06 4.33
CA ILE A 282 0.54 32.82 4.30
C ILE A 282 0.92 31.97 3.08
N VAL A 283 0.87 32.55 1.87
CA VAL A 283 1.22 31.85 0.63
C VAL A 283 2.67 31.36 0.66
N GLY A 284 3.61 32.20 1.11
CA GLY A 284 5.02 31.81 1.25
C GLY A 284 5.20 30.64 2.21
N SER A 285 4.51 30.65 3.35
CA SER A 285 4.54 29.56 4.32
C SER A 285 4.01 28.25 3.75
N VAL A 286 2.90 28.30 3.01
CA VAL A 286 2.34 27.13 2.31
C VAL A 286 3.35 26.56 1.31
N LEU A 287 3.95 27.41 0.48
CA LEU A 287 4.93 26.96 -0.51
C LEU A 287 6.18 26.34 0.13
N VAL A 288 6.64 26.85 1.27
CA VAL A 288 7.77 26.26 2.01
C VAL A 288 7.45 24.86 2.53
N VAL A 289 6.25 24.65 3.09
CA VAL A 289 5.82 23.33 3.57
C VAL A 289 5.69 22.35 2.41
N ILE A 290 5.02 22.76 1.33
CA ILE A 290 4.86 21.93 0.13
C ILE A 290 6.22 21.57 -0.47
N SER A 291 7.11 22.56 -0.61
CA SER A 291 8.47 22.32 -1.12
C SER A 291 9.22 21.32 -0.24
N TYR A 292 9.20 21.50 1.09
CA TYR A 292 9.86 20.59 2.02
C TYR A 292 9.37 19.14 1.86
N PHE A 293 8.05 18.91 1.86
CA PHE A 293 7.49 17.57 1.73
C PHE A 293 7.72 16.96 0.35
N THR A 294 7.76 17.76 -0.72
CA THR A 294 8.20 17.31 -2.06
C THR A 294 9.56 16.62 -1.99
N PHE A 295 10.52 17.22 -1.28
CA PHE A 295 11.85 16.62 -1.11
C PHE A 295 11.85 15.44 -0.14
N VAL A 296 11.01 15.46 0.90
CA VAL A 296 10.84 14.28 1.77
C VAL A 296 10.35 13.10 0.95
N TYR A 297 9.32 13.26 0.11
CA TYR A 297 8.83 12.19 -0.75
C TYR A 297 9.90 11.66 -1.68
N ALA A 298 10.67 12.54 -2.34
CA ALA A 298 11.77 12.12 -3.21
C ALA A 298 12.85 11.27 -2.52
N VAL A 299 13.05 11.40 -1.20
CA VAL A 299 14.02 10.58 -0.44
C VAL A 299 13.44 9.28 0.06
N PHE A 300 12.17 9.31 0.46
CA PHE A 300 11.50 8.17 1.06
C PHE A 300 10.84 7.26 0.02
N ASP A 301 10.64 7.74 -1.21
CA ASP A 301 10.26 6.93 -2.38
C ASP A 301 11.46 6.09 -2.85
N ASN A 302 11.49 4.84 -2.38
CA ASN A 302 12.57 3.89 -2.65
C ASN A 302 11.99 2.54 -3.07
N PRO A 303 11.40 2.46 -4.29
CA PRO A 303 10.83 1.24 -4.81
C PRO A 303 11.89 0.16 -4.94
N ARG A 304 11.63 -1.02 -4.37
CA ARG A 304 12.46 -2.21 -4.58
C ARG A 304 11.82 -3.08 -5.64
N ILE A 305 12.63 -3.46 -6.62
CA ILE A 305 12.20 -4.36 -7.70
C ILE A 305 12.52 -5.78 -7.27
N VAL A 306 11.47 -6.59 -7.12
CA VAL A 306 11.61 -8.03 -7.05
C VAL A 306 11.42 -8.56 -8.46
N HIS A 307 12.48 -9.19 -8.97
CA HIS A 307 12.36 -10.05 -10.12
C HIS A 307 11.99 -11.44 -9.63
N ILE A 308 10.86 -11.93 -10.12
CA ILE A 308 10.30 -13.22 -9.79
C ILE A 308 10.59 -14.15 -10.96
N SER A 309 11.20 -15.29 -10.65
CA SER A 309 11.32 -16.41 -11.58
C SER A 309 10.58 -17.60 -10.99
N GLN A 310 9.54 -18.03 -11.70
CA GLN A 310 8.71 -19.17 -11.31
C GLN A 310 8.92 -20.32 -12.29
N LYS A 311 8.94 -21.55 -11.77
CA LYS A 311 8.87 -22.76 -12.60
C LYS A 311 7.63 -23.55 -12.20
N ASP A 312 6.72 -23.68 -13.16
CA ASP A 312 5.61 -24.61 -13.08
C ASP A 312 6.10 -25.98 -13.50
N PHE A 313 6.07 -26.94 -12.58
CA PHE A 313 6.62 -28.26 -12.88
C PHE A 313 5.75 -29.03 -13.87
N PHE A 314 4.42 -28.87 -13.79
CA PHE A 314 3.48 -29.43 -14.77
C PHE A 314 3.80 -29.02 -16.22
N SER A 315 4.14 -27.76 -16.45
CA SER A 315 4.36 -27.27 -17.81
C SER A 315 5.81 -27.37 -18.26
N GLY A 316 6.73 -27.62 -17.32
CA GLY A 316 8.19 -27.52 -17.53
C GLY A 316 8.66 -26.11 -17.92
N LYS A 317 7.75 -25.12 -18.02
CA LYS A 317 8.07 -23.75 -18.43
C LYS A 317 8.61 -22.98 -17.24
N ILE A 318 9.69 -22.26 -17.50
CA ILE A 318 10.23 -21.25 -16.59
C ILE A 318 9.67 -19.91 -17.04
N TYR A 319 8.93 -19.27 -16.14
CA TYR A 319 8.50 -17.89 -16.28
C TYR A 319 9.55 -17.02 -15.58
N THR A 320 10.50 -16.53 -16.36
CA THR A 320 11.46 -15.53 -15.91
C THR A 320 10.94 -14.16 -16.29
N ASP A 321 10.84 -13.23 -15.33
CA ASP A 321 10.64 -11.77 -15.51
C ASP A 321 9.30 -11.18 -15.07
N GLU A 322 8.54 -11.87 -14.21
CA GLU A 322 7.53 -11.14 -13.43
C GLU A 322 8.24 -10.12 -12.53
N LYS A 323 7.80 -8.87 -12.59
CA LYS A 323 8.37 -7.77 -11.79
C LYS A 323 7.32 -7.29 -10.82
N GLU A 324 7.67 -7.32 -9.54
CA GLU A 324 6.86 -6.75 -8.49
C GLU A 324 7.61 -5.59 -7.84
N VAL A 325 6.90 -4.47 -7.60
CA VAL A 325 7.44 -3.34 -6.85
C VAL A 325 7.02 -3.48 -5.40
N ILE A 326 7.99 -3.64 -4.51
CA ILE A 326 7.77 -3.76 -3.07
C ILE A 326 8.44 -2.62 -2.31
N GLY A 327 8.07 -2.47 -1.03
CA GLY A 327 8.70 -1.52 -0.11
C GLY A 327 7.97 -0.18 -0.03
N ASP A 328 8.74 0.87 0.25
CA ASP A 328 8.24 2.23 0.40
C ASP A 328 8.28 2.90 -0.98
N TYR A 329 7.12 3.11 -1.60
CA TYR A 329 7.07 3.77 -2.91
C TYR A 329 5.78 4.55 -3.14
N ILE A 330 5.82 5.48 -4.09
CA ILE A 330 4.65 6.25 -4.53
C ILE A 330 4.24 5.77 -5.92
N SER A 331 2.97 5.42 -6.13
CA SER A 331 2.44 5.07 -7.45
C SER A 331 1.50 6.16 -7.96
N VAL A 332 1.77 6.66 -9.17
CA VAL A 332 0.98 7.73 -9.83
C VAL A 332 0.20 7.12 -10.99
N ASN A 333 -1.12 7.36 -11.05
CA ASN A 333 -2.03 6.89 -12.10
C ASN A 333 -1.99 5.37 -12.34
N GLY A 334 -1.78 4.57 -11.29
CA GLY A 334 -1.63 3.11 -11.39
C GLY A 334 -0.41 2.66 -12.19
N ARG A 335 0.50 3.59 -12.55
CA ARG A 335 1.79 3.25 -13.15
C ARG A 335 2.74 2.84 -12.04
N THR A 336 3.37 1.68 -12.24
CA THR A 336 4.48 1.17 -11.43
C THR A 336 5.83 1.47 -12.05
N ASP A 337 5.86 2.28 -13.12
CA ASP A 337 7.08 2.58 -13.86
C ASP A 337 8.04 3.42 -13.02
N TYR A 338 9.31 3.03 -13.10
CA TYR A 338 10.36 3.42 -12.18
C TYR A 338 10.74 4.89 -12.30
N LEU A 339 10.64 5.56 -11.14
CA LEU A 339 11.03 6.94 -10.83
C LEU A 339 9.94 7.96 -11.14
N ASN A 340 9.20 8.34 -10.10
CA ASN A 340 8.43 9.56 -10.08
C ASN A 340 9.36 10.76 -10.29
N ASP A 341 8.91 11.75 -11.04
CA ASP A 341 9.66 12.99 -11.21
C ASP A 341 9.41 13.95 -10.05
N LEU A 342 10.16 15.06 -10.01
CA LEU A 342 9.94 16.08 -8.98
C LEU A 342 8.53 16.68 -9.04
N GLY A 343 7.91 16.71 -10.23
CA GLY A 343 6.56 17.20 -10.45
C GLY A 343 5.52 16.32 -9.78
N ASP A 344 5.69 15.00 -9.82
CA ASP A 344 4.84 14.02 -9.16
C ASP A 344 4.86 14.19 -7.63
N TYR A 345 6.05 14.37 -7.04
CA TYR A 345 6.18 14.63 -5.61
C TYR A 345 5.58 15.98 -5.21
N LEU A 346 5.75 17.00 -6.05
CA LEU A 346 5.20 18.34 -5.83
C LEU A 346 3.67 18.30 -5.89
N TYR A 347 3.13 17.56 -6.85
CA TYR A 347 1.70 17.33 -6.99
C TYR A 347 1.14 16.57 -5.78
N LEU A 348 1.80 15.50 -5.33
CA LEU A 348 1.41 14.77 -4.13
C LEU A 348 1.40 15.67 -2.89
N SER A 349 2.47 16.44 -2.67
CA SER A 349 2.56 17.35 -1.51
C SER A 349 1.48 18.44 -1.58
N GLY A 350 1.28 19.07 -2.74
CA GLY A 350 0.24 20.08 -2.91
C GLY A 350 -1.17 19.54 -2.65
N THR A 351 -1.51 18.38 -3.22
CA THR A 351 -2.82 17.74 -3.02
C THR A 351 -3.02 17.25 -1.59
N THR A 352 -1.97 16.71 -0.97
CA THR A 352 -1.98 16.30 0.44
C THR A 352 -2.23 17.49 1.36
N PHE A 353 -1.47 18.58 1.17
CA PHE A 353 -1.55 19.77 2.01
C PHE A 353 -2.94 20.41 1.98
N PHE A 354 -3.59 20.45 0.80
CA PHE A 354 -4.89 21.11 0.65
C PHE A 354 -6.10 20.20 0.85
N GLY A 355 -6.07 18.99 0.30
CA GLY A 355 -7.25 18.15 0.18
C GLY A 355 -7.23 16.88 1.03
N GLY A 356 -6.08 16.50 1.59
CA GLY A 356 -5.93 15.26 2.35
C GLY A 356 -6.33 13.99 1.58
N SER A 357 -6.44 14.05 0.25
CA SER A 357 -6.94 12.95 -0.58
C SER A 357 -5.90 12.48 -1.60
N TYR A 358 -5.74 11.17 -1.67
CA TYR A 358 -4.96 10.45 -2.66
C TYR A 358 -5.87 10.16 -3.86
N GLY A 359 -6.06 11.12 -4.75
CA GLY A 359 -6.86 10.90 -5.96
C GLY A 359 -6.18 9.89 -6.87
N ASP A 360 -5.07 10.32 -7.47
CA ASP A 360 -4.34 9.55 -8.48
C ASP A 360 -2.96 9.08 -8.00
N VAL A 361 -2.56 9.44 -6.78
CA VAL A 361 -1.24 9.14 -6.21
C VAL A 361 -1.41 8.33 -4.95
N ILE A 362 -0.92 7.09 -4.93
CA ILE A 362 -1.07 6.17 -3.81
C ILE A 362 0.31 5.94 -3.17
N PRO A 363 0.53 6.39 -1.91
CA PRO A 363 1.73 6.02 -1.17
C PRO A 363 1.61 4.59 -0.64
N ASN A 364 2.70 3.85 -0.74
CA ASN A 364 2.85 2.49 -0.21
C ASN A 364 3.95 2.43 0.84
N GLY A 365 3.77 1.54 1.82
CA GLY A 365 4.67 1.41 2.96
C GLY A 365 4.61 2.59 3.94
N ASN A 366 5.76 2.92 4.52
CA ASN A 366 5.91 3.90 5.59
C ASN A 366 5.69 5.34 5.14
N ILE A 367 5.74 5.61 3.83
CA ILE A 367 5.44 6.94 3.26
C ILE A 367 4.04 7.40 3.67
N ARG A 368 3.09 6.47 3.87
CA ARG A 368 1.74 6.77 4.37
C ARG A 368 1.75 7.57 5.67
N PHE A 369 2.68 7.29 6.59
CA PHE A 369 2.80 8.05 7.84
C PHE A 369 3.30 9.47 7.63
N ILE A 370 4.25 9.66 6.70
CA ILE A 370 4.76 10.98 6.32
C ILE A 370 3.62 11.82 5.74
N VAL A 371 2.81 11.21 4.89
CA VAL A 371 1.69 11.93 4.29
C VAL A 371 0.64 12.29 5.33
N VAL A 372 0.27 11.37 6.23
CA VAL A 372 -0.64 11.69 7.35
C VAL A 372 -0.11 12.85 8.21
N LEU A 373 1.20 12.89 8.45
CA LEU A 373 1.84 13.99 9.15
C LEU A 373 1.73 15.31 8.36
N GLU A 374 1.95 15.29 7.04
CA GLU A 374 1.76 16.47 6.18
C GLU A 374 0.31 16.95 6.21
N MET A 375 -0.67 16.04 6.09
CA MET A 375 -2.09 16.38 6.18
C MET A 375 -2.42 17.07 7.50
N PHE A 376 -1.90 16.55 8.61
CA PHE A 376 -2.12 17.14 9.93
C PHE A 376 -1.52 18.55 10.02
N ILE A 377 -0.30 18.75 9.52
CA ILE A 377 0.34 20.06 9.46
C ILE A 377 -0.44 21.01 8.56
N GLY A 378 -0.88 20.55 7.39
CA GLY A 378 -1.68 21.32 6.43
C GLY A 378 -3.00 21.78 7.04
N PHE A 379 -3.75 20.86 7.66
CA PHE A 379 -4.99 21.17 8.36
C PHE A 379 -4.78 22.21 9.47
N LEU A 380 -3.73 22.06 10.29
CA LEU A 380 -3.43 23.00 11.37
C LEU A 380 -3.04 24.38 10.83
N LEU A 381 -2.25 24.44 9.75
CA LEU A 381 -1.90 25.69 9.08
C LEU A 381 -3.13 26.38 8.49
N GLN A 382 -4.00 25.63 7.81
CA GLN A 382 -5.24 26.16 7.23
C GLN A 382 -6.16 26.75 8.30
N LEU A 383 -6.37 26.05 9.42
CA LEU A 383 -7.13 26.55 10.56
C LEU A 383 -6.53 27.84 11.14
N LEU A 384 -5.22 27.87 11.30
CA LEU A 384 -4.50 29.03 11.82
C LEU A 384 -4.63 30.23 10.88
N PHE A 385 -4.46 30.03 9.58
CA PHE A 385 -4.62 31.09 8.58
C PHE A 385 -6.06 31.59 8.49
N PHE A 386 -7.03 30.69 8.51
CA PHE A 386 -8.44 31.05 8.52
C PHE A 386 -8.79 31.89 9.76
N SER A 387 -8.31 31.48 10.93
CA SER A 387 -8.50 32.21 12.19
C SER A 387 -7.90 33.62 12.15
N ILE A 388 -6.66 33.73 11.64
CA ILE A 388 -5.98 35.03 11.48
C ILE A 388 -6.76 35.94 10.52
N VAL A 389 -7.21 35.41 9.39
CA VAL A 389 -7.95 36.19 8.38
C VAL A 389 -9.30 36.67 8.94
N ILE A 390 -10.07 35.80 9.61
CA ILE A 390 -11.32 36.20 10.26
C ILE A 390 -11.08 37.29 11.28
N ASN A 391 -10.08 37.13 12.15
CA ASN A 391 -9.80 38.10 13.21
C ASN A 391 -9.47 39.48 12.64
N LEU A 392 -8.70 39.54 11.54
CA LEU A 392 -8.39 40.79 10.85
C LEU A 392 -9.59 41.43 10.17
N ILE A 393 -10.49 40.63 9.59
CA ILE A 393 -11.74 41.13 9.02
C ILE A 393 -12.59 41.73 10.15
N TYR A 394 -12.75 41.00 11.25
CA TYR A 394 -13.51 41.43 12.42
C TYR A 394 -12.99 42.75 13.01
N ASP A 395 -11.68 42.86 13.23
CA ASP A 395 -11.04 44.08 13.74
C ASP A 395 -11.26 45.29 12.82
N LYS A 396 -11.21 45.09 11.50
CA LYS A 396 -11.48 46.16 10.53
C LYS A 396 -12.95 46.58 10.52
N PHE A 397 -13.88 45.64 10.61
CA PHE A 397 -15.31 45.97 10.67
C PHE A 397 -15.66 46.72 11.95
N ILE A 398 -15.16 46.31 13.11
CA ILE A 398 -15.43 47.00 14.38
C ILE A 398 -14.81 48.40 14.42
N LYS A 399 -13.54 48.54 14.00
CA LYS A 399 -12.91 49.87 13.95
C LYS A 399 -13.64 50.79 12.97
N SER A 400 -14.11 50.28 11.83
CA SER A 400 -14.90 51.09 10.89
C SER A 400 -16.23 51.55 11.48
N LYS A 401 -16.87 50.71 12.30
CA LYS A 401 -18.14 51.04 12.97
C LYS A 401 -17.96 52.11 14.06
N ASN A 402 -16.89 52.03 14.83
CA ASN A 402 -16.59 53.00 15.89
C ASN A 402 -16.14 54.37 15.33
N ILE A 403 -15.43 54.41 14.20
CA ILE A 403 -15.03 55.67 13.54
C ILE A 403 -16.25 56.43 13.00
N VAL A 404 -17.26 55.70 12.49
CA VAL A 404 -18.53 56.30 12.03
C VAL A 404 -19.35 56.85 13.20
N GLU A 405 -19.33 56.19 14.37
CA GLU A 405 -19.97 56.72 15.58
C GLU A 405 -19.25 57.94 16.16
N GLU A 406 -17.92 57.99 16.15
CA GLU A 406 -17.15 59.17 16.63
C GLU A 406 -17.27 60.39 15.71
N THR A 407 -17.28 60.20 14.39
CA THR A 407 -17.54 61.32 13.45
C THR A 407 -18.96 61.85 13.57
N SER A 408 -19.96 61.00 13.79
CA SER A 408 -21.34 61.45 14.03
C SER A 408 -21.50 62.28 15.31
N LYS A 409 -20.78 61.94 16.39
CA LYS A 409 -20.80 62.68 17.65
C LYS A 409 -20.02 64.00 17.59
N GLN A 410 -19.03 64.09 16.72
CA GLN A 410 -18.25 65.31 16.52
C GLN A 410 -18.97 66.30 15.60
N ASP A 411 -19.67 65.81 14.56
CA ASP A 411 -20.57 66.63 13.75
C ASP A 411 -21.76 67.15 14.58
N GLU A 412 -22.34 66.36 15.50
CA GLU A 412 -23.37 66.85 16.44
C GLU A 412 -22.84 67.98 17.36
N LYS A 413 -21.57 67.92 17.75
CA LYS A 413 -20.94 68.92 18.63
C LYS A 413 -20.59 70.21 17.88
N ASP A 414 -20.11 70.09 16.65
CA ASP A 414 -19.83 71.24 15.77
C ASP A 414 -21.13 71.88 15.23
N THR A 415 -22.23 71.13 15.17
CA THR A 415 -23.56 71.67 14.83
C THR A 415 -24.17 72.42 16.03
N MET A 416 -24.02 71.92 17.27
CA MET A 416 -24.44 72.65 18.47
C MET A 416 -23.64 73.95 18.72
N GLU A 417 -22.33 73.99 18.45
CA GLU A 417 -21.55 75.24 18.55
C GLU A 417 -21.86 76.26 17.43
N ARG A 418 -22.46 75.81 16.32
CA ARG A 418 -22.92 76.69 15.23
C ARG A 418 -24.31 77.30 15.50
N GLU A 419 -25.20 76.56 16.16
CA GLU A 419 -26.55 77.05 16.48
C GLU A 419 -26.56 78.16 17.57
N ASP A 420 -25.52 78.27 18.40
CA ASP A 420 -25.39 79.36 19.38
C ASP A 420 -25.01 80.74 18.77
N LYS A 421 -24.74 80.83 17.46
CA LYS A 421 -24.38 82.08 16.79
C LYS A 421 -25.39 82.61 15.77
N GLU A 422 -26.42 81.85 15.43
CA GLU A 422 -27.44 82.29 14.45
C GLU A 422 -28.85 81.89 14.90
N CYS A 423 -29.48 82.72 15.73
CA CYS A 423 -30.73 83.42 15.38
C CYS A 423 -31.41 84.08 16.59
N GLN A 424 -31.62 85.39 16.47
CA GLN A 424 -32.81 86.03 17.00
C GLN A 424 -34.01 85.66 16.10
N VAL A 425 -35.08 85.14 16.73
CA VAL A 425 -36.53 85.28 16.39
C VAL A 425 -36.95 84.67 15.03
N GLU A 426 -37.92 83.74 14.91
CA GLU A 426 -39.30 83.75 15.41
C GLU A 426 -39.92 82.33 15.41
N GLU A 427 -40.83 82.08 16.34
CA GLU A 427 -41.60 80.83 16.60
C GLU A 427 -42.56 80.45 15.43
N VAL A 428 -43.01 79.20 15.22
CA VAL A 428 -44.24 78.54 15.79
C VAL A 428 -44.56 77.32 14.84
N PRO A 429 -45.21 76.17 15.20
CA PRO A 429 -45.06 75.24 16.33
C PRO A 429 -45.01 73.73 15.93
N LEU A 430 -44.74 72.93 16.97
CA LEU A 430 -44.72 71.49 17.15
C LEU A 430 -45.92 70.65 16.63
N LYS A 431 -45.67 69.40 16.16
CA LYS A 431 -46.54 68.22 16.42
C LYS A 431 -45.83 66.85 16.32
N THR A 432 -45.58 66.27 17.51
CA THR A 432 -45.75 64.87 17.95
C THR A 432 -45.12 63.67 17.18
N SER A 433 -44.04 63.15 17.79
CA SER A 433 -43.76 61.76 18.19
C SER A 433 -44.58 60.58 17.62
N THR A 434 -43.88 59.53 17.18
CA THR A 434 -44.06 58.17 17.76
C THR A 434 -42.77 57.34 17.56
N ARG A 435 -42.37 56.64 18.63
CA ARG A 435 -41.27 55.67 18.75
C ARG A 435 -41.87 54.25 18.71
N GLU A 436 -41.01 53.25 18.51
CA GLU A 436 -41.20 51.76 18.60
C GLU A 436 -41.39 51.07 17.24
N SER A 437 -40.75 49.94 16.90
CA SER A 437 -40.01 48.94 17.68
C SER A 437 -39.08 48.07 16.79
N LEU A 438 -38.15 47.41 17.49
CA LEU A 438 -37.20 46.34 17.17
C LEU A 438 -37.60 45.20 16.19
N ASP A 439 -36.51 44.59 15.69
CA ASP A 439 -36.27 43.18 15.34
C ASP A 439 -36.68 42.60 13.97
N ARG A 440 -35.66 42.29 13.15
CA ARG A 440 -35.07 40.94 13.12
C ARG A 440 -33.78 40.87 12.30
N GLU A 441 -32.71 40.42 12.95
CA GLU A 441 -31.54 39.85 12.31
C GLU A 441 -31.93 38.65 11.44
N THR A 442 -31.67 38.74 10.14
CA THR A 442 -31.27 37.59 9.35
C THR A 442 -29.85 37.87 8.89
N THR A 443 -28.90 37.18 9.52
CA THR A 443 -27.50 37.12 9.11
C THR A 443 -27.43 36.68 7.64
N ASN A 444 -27.19 37.66 6.77
CA ASN A 444 -26.99 37.45 5.34
C ASN A 444 -25.65 36.73 5.11
N LEU A 445 -25.64 35.41 5.33
CA LEU A 445 -24.58 34.51 4.86
C LEU A 445 -24.38 34.69 3.33
N SER A 446 -25.46 35.00 2.62
CA SER A 446 -25.47 35.36 1.20
C SER A 446 -24.72 36.66 0.90
N ALA A 447 -24.79 37.68 1.76
CA ALA A 447 -24.06 38.93 1.58
C ALA A 447 -22.57 38.75 1.86
N VAL A 448 -22.20 37.95 2.86
CA VAL A 448 -20.79 37.65 3.14
C VAL A 448 -20.15 36.83 2.01
N LEU A 449 -20.86 35.81 1.50
CA LEU A 449 -20.42 35.04 0.33
C LEU A 449 -20.35 35.90 -0.94
N ALA A 450 -21.33 36.76 -1.18
CA ALA A 450 -21.31 37.68 -2.31
C ALA A 450 -20.14 38.68 -2.20
N THR A 451 -19.83 39.18 -1.01
CA THR A 451 -18.69 40.09 -0.78
C THR A 451 -17.35 39.37 -0.99
N CYS A 452 -17.23 38.12 -0.55
CA CYS A 452 -16.04 37.30 -0.81
C CYS A 452 -15.85 37.02 -2.32
N ILE A 453 -16.92 36.73 -3.06
CA ILE A 453 -16.88 36.52 -4.51
C ILE A 453 -16.51 37.81 -5.26
N VAL A 454 -17.05 38.96 -4.85
CA VAL A 454 -16.72 40.27 -5.43
C VAL A 454 -15.25 40.64 -5.17
N LEU A 455 -14.74 40.42 -3.95
CA LEU A 455 -13.33 40.62 -3.63
C LEU A 455 -12.42 39.66 -4.41
N PHE A 456 -12.85 38.42 -4.65
CA PHE A 456 -12.11 37.47 -5.50
C PHE A 456 -12.08 37.91 -6.97
N LEU A 457 -13.20 38.44 -7.49
CA LEU A 457 -13.29 38.97 -8.86
C LEU A 457 -12.50 40.28 -9.05
N GLU A 458 -12.40 41.12 -8.02
CA GLU A 458 -11.55 42.33 -8.05
C GLU A 458 -10.06 42.03 -8.04
N ILE A 459 -9.63 40.92 -7.40
CA ILE A 459 -8.23 40.48 -7.42
C ILE A 459 -7.82 39.97 -8.82
N PHE A 460 -8.76 39.41 -9.60
CA PHE A 460 -8.53 38.92 -10.95
C PHE A 460 -8.80 39.93 -12.07
N LYS A 461 -9.22 41.16 -11.73
CA LYS A 461 -9.32 42.26 -12.69
C LYS A 461 -7.92 42.81 -12.99
N SER A 462 -7.17 42.04 -13.77
CA SER A 462 -5.92 42.45 -14.41
C SER A 462 -6.17 43.74 -15.20
N LYS A 463 -5.36 44.77 -14.91
CA LYS A 463 -5.26 45.97 -15.74
C LYS A 463 -4.81 45.54 -17.14
N LYS A 464 -5.73 45.64 -18.11
CA LYS A 464 -5.36 46.08 -19.45
C LYS A 464 -5.00 47.56 -19.32
N ASP A 465 -3.72 47.85 -19.46
CA ASP A 465 -3.18 48.98 -20.22
C ASP A 465 -1.77 48.58 -20.69
#